data_AF-A0A3N5FDV0-F1
#
_entry.id   AF-A0A3N5FDV0-F1
#
_cell.length_a   1.000
_cell.length_b   1.000
_cell.length_c   1.000
_cell.angle_alpha   90.00
_cell.angle_beta   90.00
_cell.angle_gamma   90.00
#
_symmetry.space_group_name_H-M   'P 1'
#
loop_
_entity.id
_entity.type
_entity.pdbx_description
1 polymer ?
#
loop_
_entity_poly.entity_id
_entity_poly.type
_entity_poly.pdbx_seq_one_letter_code
_entity_poly.pdbx_strand_id
1 'polypeptide(L)'
;MPLATAGDLTVTVGVYENAPKIFIDKSGQPAGIFIDIIEYVAKEEGWTLRYFTGTWSEGLDRLAKGEIDLMPDVAYTAERRKKHAFHKVPVISSWDKVYGRKGSGIQSLLDLNMKRVAVLEKSVQHEEFVNLVNSFGLNTTIVLAPDFKKAFEIAARGEADAAIANHYYGAMHAKEFGLEDTAVLFNPSALFFAAPKGTNEELLSAIDAHLSRLKKDSQSIYYRSMKRWTFEEVKVQLPVWLQILGLVLGVALLMSLIGSFVLKHQINARTRELQQINRKMEQRIVERTAELAAAMEKAQAADRLKSAFLATMSHELRTPLNSIIGFTGIILQGIVGPLNDEQKKQLNMVRG
;
A
#
# COMPACT_ATOMS: atom_id res chain seq x y z
N MET A 1 -62.68 -14.30 -19.10
CA MET A 1 -63.05 -13.02 -18.47
C MET A 1 -61.80 -12.17 -18.41
N PRO A 2 -61.80 -10.95 -18.96
CA PRO A 2 -60.60 -10.13 -18.97
C PRO A 2 -60.29 -9.64 -17.56
N LEU A 3 -59.01 -9.70 -17.19
CA LEU A 3 -58.43 -9.16 -15.97
C LEU A 3 -58.78 -7.68 -15.86
N ALA A 4 -59.35 -7.29 -14.72
CA ALA A 4 -59.57 -5.89 -14.38
C ALA A 4 -58.23 -5.13 -14.49
N THR A 5 -58.27 -4.00 -15.19
CA THR A 5 -57.18 -3.03 -15.29
C THR A 5 -56.69 -2.66 -13.89
N ALA A 6 -55.42 -2.95 -13.60
CA ALA A 6 -54.72 -2.50 -12.40
C ALA A 6 -54.73 -0.96 -12.40
N GLY A 7 -55.44 -0.35 -11.45
CA GLY A 7 -55.32 1.09 -11.23
C GLY A 7 -54.00 1.38 -10.53
N ASP A 8 -53.28 2.42 -10.97
CA ASP A 8 -52.03 2.88 -10.33
C ASP A 8 -52.29 3.21 -8.85
N LEU A 9 -51.94 2.30 -7.95
CA LEU A 9 -52.04 2.53 -6.50
C LEU A 9 -51.10 3.67 -6.11
N THR A 10 -51.65 4.75 -5.59
CA THR A 10 -50.84 5.83 -5.01
C THR A 10 -50.59 5.54 -3.55
N VAL A 11 -49.32 5.46 -3.15
CA VAL A 11 -48.90 5.20 -1.77
C VAL A 11 -48.25 6.44 -1.19
N THR A 12 -48.77 6.91 -0.07
CA THR A 12 -48.27 8.10 0.64
C THR A 12 -47.27 7.72 1.73
N VAL A 13 -46.07 8.31 1.70
CA VAL A 13 -44.94 7.90 2.55
C VAL A 13 -44.39 9.08 3.34
N GLY A 14 -44.27 8.94 4.65
CA GLY A 14 -43.65 9.94 5.53
C GLY A 14 -42.13 10.00 5.34
N VAL A 15 -41.56 11.21 5.39
CA VAL A 15 -40.11 11.45 5.30
C VAL A 15 -39.69 12.46 6.37
N TYR A 16 -38.63 12.14 7.10
CA TYR A 16 -38.07 13.00 8.14
C TYR A 16 -36.54 12.89 8.14
N GLU A 17 -35.87 13.82 8.81
CA GLU A 17 -34.40 13.90 8.84
C GLU A 17 -33.79 12.86 9.80
N ASN A 18 -33.34 11.74 9.24
CA ASN A 18 -32.58 10.70 9.93
C ASN A 18 -31.58 10.02 8.98
N ALA A 19 -30.70 10.82 8.38
CA ALA A 19 -29.65 10.32 7.52
C ALA A 19 -28.77 9.30 8.28
N PRO A 20 -28.37 8.18 7.65
CA PRO A 20 -28.60 7.81 6.26
C PRO A 20 -29.82 6.91 6.01
N LYS A 21 -30.66 6.66 7.02
CA LYS A 21 -31.80 5.73 6.90
C LYS A 21 -32.93 6.31 6.06
N ILE A 22 -33.26 7.57 6.29
CA ILE A 22 -34.27 8.35 5.57
C ILE A 22 -33.99 9.83 5.80
N PHE A 23 -33.97 10.63 4.74
CA PHE A 23 -33.71 12.08 4.81
C PHE A 23 -34.04 12.75 3.47
N ILE A 24 -33.96 14.08 3.41
CA ILE A 24 -33.99 14.83 2.16
C ILE A 24 -32.56 15.17 1.73
N ASP A 25 -32.18 14.77 0.52
CA ASP A 25 -30.85 15.04 0.00
C ASP A 25 -30.67 16.51 -0.44
N LYS A 26 -29.45 16.84 -0.87
CA LYS A 26 -29.09 18.20 -1.31
C LYS A 26 -29.88 18.69 -2.53
N SER A 27 -30.50 17.78 -3.29
CA SER A 27 -31.35 18.11 -4.44
C SER A 27 -32.81 18.34 -4.05
N GLY A 28 -33.15 18.15 -2.77
CA GLY A 28 -34.51 18.27 -2.27
C GLY A 28 -35.35 17.00 -2.43
N GLN A 29 -34.73 15.86 -2.77
CA GLN A 29 -35.43 14.60 -2.98
C GLN A 29 -35.28 13.65 -1.78
N PRO A 30 -36.30 12.83 -1.47
CA PRO A 30 -36.18 11.76 -0.50
C PRO A 30 -35.05 10.79 -0.86
N ALA A 31 -34.23 10.47 0.13
CA ALA A 31 -33.10 9.57 0.00
C ALA A 31 -32.89 8.75 1.28
N GLY A 32 -32.09 7.69 1.15
CA GLY A 32 -31.72 6.82 2.26
C GLY A 32 -32.16 5.38 2.05
N ILE A 33 -31.77 4.53 2.99
CA ILE A 33 -31.97 3.07 2.93
C ILE A 33 -33.45 2.71 2.77
N PHE A 34 -34.34 3.34 3.54
CA PHE A 34 -35.77 3.07 3.44
C PHE A 34 -36.36 3.57 2.12
N ILE A 35 -35.88 4.70 1.60
CA ILE A 35 -36.35 5.25 0.33
C ILE A 35 -35.94 4.36 -0.84
N ASP A 36 -34.66 3.94 -0.91
CA ASP A 36 -34.18 3.04 -1.96
C ASP A 36 -34.99 1.72 -2.03
N ILE A 37 -35.41 1.21 -0.86
CA ILE A 37 -36.21 -0.01 -0.76
C ILE A 37 -37.64 0.23 -1.22
N ILE A 38 -38.33 1.26 -0.73
CA ILE A 38 -39.74 1.47 -1.08
C ILE A 38 -39.89 1.89 -2.55
N GLU A 39 -38.96 2.65 -3.10
CA GLU A 39 -38.90 2.98 -4.54
C GLU A 39 -38.74 1.72 -5.39
N TYR A 40 -37.89 0.79 -4.97
CA TYR A 40 -37.76 -0.50 -5.65
C TYR A 40 -39.05 -1.31 -5.61
N VAL A 41 -39.70 -1.41 -4.44
CA VAL A 41 -40.97 -2.14 -4.30
C VAL A 41 -42.05 -1.48 -5.16
N ALA A 42 -42.20 -0.16 -5.07
CA ALA A 42 -43.18 0.59 -5.85
C ALA A 42 -43.00 0.38 -7.35
N LYS A 43 -41.76 0.39 -7.84
CA LYS A 43 -41.48 0.12 -9.25
C LYS A 43 -41.90 -1.29 -9.69
N GLU A 44 -41.65 -2.30 -8.87
CA GLU A 44 -41.98 -3.69 -9.21
C GLU A 44 -43.47 -3.98 -9.10
N GLU A 45 -44.16 -3.29 -8.18
CA GLU A 45 -45.61 -3.45 -7.93
C GLU A 45 -46.48 -2.44 -8.71
N GLY A 46 -45.86 -1.51 -9.45
CA GLY A 46 -46.58 -0.49 -10.22
C GLY A 46 -47.23 0.61 -9.36
N TRP A 47 -46.66 0.93 -8.19
CA TRP A 47 -47.16 1.99 -7.32
C TRP A 47 -46.61 3.36 -7.69
N THR A 48 -47.42 4.39 -7.48
CA THR A 48 -46.96 5.78 -7.51
C THR A 48 -46.71 6.28 -6.08
N LEU A 49 -45.48 6.67 -5.76
CA LEU A 49 -45.14 7.18 -4.43
C LEU A 49 -45.38 8.69 -4.31
N ARG A 50 -45.96 9.12 -3.19
CA ARG A 50 -46.06 10.53 -2.81
C ARG A 50 -45.49 10.75 -1.42
N TYR A 51 -44.49 11.60 -1.32
CA TYR A 51 -43.76 11.84 -0.09
C TYR A 51 -44.31 13.02 0.71
N PHE A 52 -44.39 12.86 2.03
CA PHE A 52 -44.80 13.89 2.98
C PHE A 52 -43.66 14.17 3.96
N THR A 53 -43.02 15.33 3.80
CA THR A 53 -41.91 15.74 4.65
C THR A 53 -42.39 16.37 5.96
N GLY A 54 -41.61 16.21 7.03
CA GLY A 54 -41.89 16.79 8.34
C GLY A 54 -40.94 16.26 9.41
N THR A 55 -41.23 16.61 10.67
CA THR A 55 -40.57 16.04 11.84
C THR A 55 -41.02 14.60 12.09
N TRP A 56 -40.26 13.89 12.93
CA TRP A 56 -40.64 12.55 13.39
C TRP A 56 -42.03 12.52 14.03
N SER A 57 -42.31 13.47 14.93
CA SER A 57 -43.60 13.58 15.62
C SER A 57 -44.74 13.80 14.63
N GLU A 58 -44.58 14.73 13.69
CA GLU A 58 -45.61 15.01 12.67
C GLU A 58 -45.87 13.79 11.79
N GLY A 59 -44.84 13.03 11.42
CA GLY A 59 -44.98 11.79 10.66
C GLY A 59 -45.81 10.74 11.39
N LEU A 60 -45.57 10.53 12.68
CA LEU A 60 -46.37 9.62 13.51
C LEU A 60 -47.81 10.10 13.68
N ASP A 61 -48.01 11.40 13.88
CA ASP A 61 -49.35 11.99 14.04
C ASP A 61 -50.15 11.85 12.73
N ARG A 62 -49.52 12.06 11.56
CA ARG A 62 -50.12 11.81 10.23
C ARG A 62 -50.48 10.33 10.04
N LEU A 63 -49.58 9.42 10.41
CA LEU A 63 -49.81 7.98 10.32
C LEU A 63 -51.01 7.54 11.18
N ALA A 64 -51.09 8.04 12.42
CA ALA A 64 -52.19 7.72 13.32
C ALA A 64 -53.55 8.19 12.81
N LYS A 65 -53.58 9.29 12.04
CA LYS A 65 -54.78 9.83 11.40
C LYS A 65 -55.11 9.18 10.05
N GLY A 66 -54.22 8.36 9.50
CA GLY A 66 -54.36 7.79 8.16
C GLY A 66 -54.14 8.82 7.03
N GLU A 67 -53.43 9.92 7.31
CA GLU A 67 -53.05 10.92 6.30
C GLU A 67 -51.85 10.46 5.44
N ILE A 68 -51.10 9.48 5.94
CA ILE A 68 -50.06 8.76 5.20
C ILE A 68 -50.28 7.23 5.32
N ASP A 69 -49.94 6.49 4.28
CA ASP A 69 -50.07 5.04 4.22
C ASP A 69 -48.92 4.32 4.93
N LEU A 70 -47.72 4.90 4.83
CA LEU A 70 -46.49 4.33 5.36
C LEU A 70 -45.65 5.36 6.10
N MET A 71 -45.25 5.01 7.32
CA MET A 71 -44.13 5.65 8.00
C MET A 71 -42.92 4.70 7.98
N PRO A 72 -41.81 5.08 7.33
CA PRO A 72 -40.57 4.32 7.38
C PRO A 72 -39.85 4.45 8.72
N ASP A 73 -38.86 3.57 8.93
CA ASP A 73 -37.93 3.64 10.07
C ASP A 73 -38.59 3.58 11.46
N VAL A 74 -39.66 2.79 11.58
CA VAL A 74 -40.40 2.65 12.85
C VAL A 74 -39.94 1.40 13.59
N ALA A 75 -39.43 1.60 14.81
CA ALA A 75 -39.11 0.50 15.72
C ALA A 75 -40.38 -0.24 16.17
N TYR A 76 -40.31 -1.57 16.15
CA TYR A 76 -41.38 -2.43 16.63
C TYR A 76 -41.40 -2.48 18.17
N THR A 77 -42.51 -2.07 18.79
CA THR A 77 -42.72 -2.18 20.24
C THR A 77 -44.12 -2.68 20.56
N ALA A 78 -44.30 -3.22 21.77
CA ALA A 78 -45.61 -3.71 22.25
C ALA A 78 -46.66 -2.59 22.33
N GLU A 79 -46.26 -1.34 22.57
CA GLU A 79 -47.18 -0.20 22.56
C GLU A 79 -47.52 0.25 21.13
N ARG A 80 -46.52 0.27 20.22
CA ARG A 80 -46.76 0.69 18.83
C ARG A 80 -47.62 -0.30 18.05
N ARG A 81 -47.48 -1.61 18.28
CA ARG A 81 -48.35 -2.63 17.63
C ARG A 81 -49.83 -2.52 18.04
N LYS A 82 -50.13 -1.83 19.15
CA LYS A 82 -51.53 -1.54 19.52
C LYS A 82 -52.15 -0.50 18.60
N LYS A 83 -51.33 0.41 18.04
CA LYS A 83 -51.77 1.58 17.26
C LYS A 83 -51.49 1.47 15.76
N HIS A 84 -50.48 0.70 15.36
CA HIS A 84 -50.01 0.58 13.98
C HIS A 84 -49.87 -0.88 13.53
N ALA A 85 -49.99 -1.11 12.23
CA ALA A 85 -49.66 -2.36 11.58
C ALA A 85 -48.19 -2.35 11.12
N PHE A 86 -47.57 -3.53 11.08
CA PHE A 86 -46.17 -3.72 10.71
C PHE A 86 -46.04 -4.94 9.80
N HIS A 87 -45.16 -4.85 8.81
CA HIS A 87 -44.68 -6.01 8.08
C HIS A 87 -43.69 -6.82 8.96
N LYS A 88 -43.35 -8.06 8.57
CA LYS A 88 -42.66 -9.05 9.42
C LYS A 88 -41.15 -9.09 9.23
N VAL A 89 -40.67 -8.82 8.02
CA VAL A 89 -39.25 -8.90 7.67
C VAL A 89 -38.62 -7.54 7.92
N PRO A 90 -37.75 -7.37 8.91
CA PRO A 90 -37.22 -6.04 9.21
C PRO A 90 -36.41 -5.50 8.04
N VAL A 91 -36.51 -4.19 7.80
CA VAL A 91 -35.65 -3.50 6.84
C VAL A 91 -34.21 -3.57 7.34
N ILE A 92 -33.95 -2.99 8.52
CA ILE A 92 -32.62 -2.92 9.12
C ILE A 92 -32.71 -3.05 10.64
N SER A 93 -31.60 -3.37 11.29
CA SER A 93 -31.49 -3.36 12.76
C SER A 93 -30.69 -2.15 13.20
N SER A 94 -31.06 -1.55 14.32
CA SER A 94 -30.36 -0.40 14.88
C SER A 94 -30.38 -0.44 16.40
N TRP A 95 -29.35 0.11 17.02
CA TRP A 95 -29.33 0.42 18.44
C TRP A 95 -29.11 1.92 18.65
N ASP A 96 -29.43 2.36 19.86
CA ASP A 96 -29.24 3.73 20.31
C ASP A 96 -27.93 3.86 21.07
N LYS A 97 -27.33 5.05 20.98
CA LYS A 97 -26.04 5.34 21.59
C LYS A 97 -26.03 6.77 22.14
N VAL A 98 -25.33 6.95 23.25
CA VAL A 98 -25.05 8.27 23.80
C VAL A 98 -23.76 8.82 23.19
N TYR A 99 -23.82 10.05 22.70
CA TYR A 99 -22.70 10.80 22.13
C TYR A 99 -22.37 11.95 23.07
N GLY A 100 -21.20 11.88 23.72
CA GLY A 100 -20.76 12.85 24.70
C GLY A 100 -20.06 14.03 24.05
N ARG A 101 -20.23 15.24 24.60
CA ARG A 101 -19.35 16.36 24.22
C ARG A 101 -17.92 16.05 24.66
N LYS A 102 -16.92 16.48 23.89
CA LYS A 102 -15.51 16.37 24.30
C LYS A 102 -15.29 17.00 25.67
N GLY A 103 -14.68 16.25 26.58
CA GLY A 103 -14.47 16.67 27.98
C GLY A 103 -15.70 16.57 28.89
N SER A 104 -16.81 15.97 28.45
CA SER A 104 -17.98 15.69 29.31
C SER A 104 -17.69 14.69 30.44
N GLY A 105 -16.65 13.86 30.27
CA GLY A 105 -16.28 12.78 31.20
C GLY A 105 -17.17 11.55 31.10
N ILE A 106 -18.08 11.49 30.12
CA ILE A 106 -19.03 10.38 29.95
C ILE A 106 -18.33 9.24 29.22
N GLN A 107 -18.01 8.16 29.93
CA GLN A 107 -17.43 6.95 29.34
C GLN A 107 -18.37 5.75 29.48
N SER A 108 -19.14 5.71 30.57
CA SER A 108 -20.04 4.63 30.96
C SER A 108 -21.43 5.16 31.31
N LEU A 109 -22.38 4.23 31.53
CA LEU A 109 -23.76 4.59 31.89
C LEU A 109 -23.83 5.36 33.21
N LEU A 110 -22.98 5.01 34.18
CA LEU A 110 -22.98 5.62 35.51
C LEU A 110 -22.52 7.09 35.49
N ASP A 111 -21.70 7.46 34.49
CA ASP A 111 -21.20 8.83 34.32
C ASP A 111 -22.29 9.81 33.85
N LEU A 112 -23.49 9.29 33.52
CA LEU A 112 -24.66 10.11 33.19
C LEU A 112 -25.34 10.71 34.42
N ASN A 113 -24.98 10.27 35.64
CA ASN A 113 -25.54 10.87 36.84
C ASN A 113 -25.26 12.38 36.89
N MET A 114 -26.29 13.18 37.17
CA MET A 114 -26.25 14.65 37.16
C MET A 114 -25.91 15.28 35.81
N LYS A 115 -25.95 14.52 34.70
CA LYS A 115 -25.74 15.05 33.35
C LYS A 115 -27.04 15.47 32.69
N ARG A 116 -26.94 16.40 31.75
CA ARG A 116 -28.02 16.75 30.81
C ARG A 116 -27.83 15.98 29.52
N VAL A 117 -28.88 15.31 29.06
CA VAL A 117 -28.82 14.48 27.84
C VAL A 117 -29.93 14.90 26.89
N ALA A 118 -29.54 15.32 25.68
CA ALA A 118 -30.47 15.71 24.63
C ALA A 118 -31.03 14.47 23.91
N VAL A 119 -32.36 14.39 23.77
CA VAL A 119 -33.04 13.21 23.21
C VAL A 119 -34.18 13.63 22.28
N LEU A 120 -34.38 12.88 21.19
CA LEU A 120 -35.48 13.07 20.26
C LEU A 120 -36.84 12.88 20.98
N GLU A 121 -37.76 13.82 20.80
CA GLU A 121 -39.10 13.73 21.38
C GLU A 121 -39.99 12.65 20.72
N LYS A 122 -40.98 12.15 21.47
CA LYS A 122 -41.91 11.06 21.04
C LYS A 122 -41.20 9.86 20.39
N SER A 123 -39.99 9.55 20.87
CA SER A 123 -39.17 8.48 20.35
C SER A 123 -39.09 7.31 21.32
N VAL A 124 -38.82 6.11 20.80
CA VAL A 124 -38.52 4.94 21.64
C VAL A 124 -37.21 5.20 22.42
N GLN A 125 -36.28 5.97 21.84
CA GLN A 125 -35.06 6.36 22.53
C GLN A 125 -35.33 7.09 23.84
N HIS A 126 -36.30 8.00 23.85
CA HIS A 126 -36.67 8.73 25.06
C HIS A 126 -37.25 7.79 26.12
N GLU A 127 -38.22 6.94 25.76
CA GLU A 127 -38.85 6.01 26.71
C GLU A 127 -37.84 5.00 27.27
N GLU A 128 -37.03 4.38 26.41
CA GLU A 128 -36.04 3.38 26.82
C GLU A 128 -34.89 3.98 27.62
N PHE A 129 -34.45 5.20 27.28
CA PHE A 129 -33.42 5.89 28.03
C PHE A 129 -33.89 6.25 29.44
N VAL A 130 -35.13 6.74 29.58
CA VAL A 130 -35.76 7.01 30.90
C VAL A 130 -35.79 5.74 31.74
N ASN A 131 -36.24 4.62 31.17
CA ASN A 131 -36.26 3.34 31.87
C ASN A 131 -34.86 2.88 32.29
N LEU A 132 -33.88 3.05 31.39
CA LEU A 132 -32.49 2.71 31.65
C LEU A 132 -31.92 3.51 32.81
N VAL A 133 -31.98 4.85 32.78
CA VAL A 133 -31.41 5.68 33.85
C VAL A 133 -32.12 5.49 35.19
N ASN A 134 -33.44 5.28 35.18
CA ASN A 134 -34.23 5.01 36.38
C ASN A 134 -33.86 3.66 37.01
N SER A 135 -33.63 2.62 36.20
CA SER A 135 -33.27 1.29 36.69
C SER A 135 -31.91 1.26 37.41
N PHE A 136 -31.02 2.22 37.11
CA PHE A 136 -29.74 2.42 37.77
C PHE A 136 -29.76 3.53 38.85
N GLY A 137 -30.92 4.15 39.10
CA GLY A 137 -31.06 5.23 40.11
C GLY A 137 -30.28 6.51 39.77
N LEU A 138 -30.08 6.80 38.48
CA LEU A 138 -29.30 7.96 38.03
C LEU A 138 -30.19 9.20 37.93
N ASN A 139 -29.71 10.33 38.45
CA ASN A 139 -30.40 11.61 38.34
C ASN A 139 -29.96 12.35 37.07
N THR A 140 -30.52 11.96 35.92
CA THR A 140 -30.21 12.53 34.60
C THR A 140 -31.28 13.54 34.18
N THR A 141 -30.88 14.71 33.72
CA THR A 141 -31.81 15.71 33.16
C THR A 141 -31.99 15.48 31.66
N ILE A 142 -33.23 15.32 31.21
CA ILE A 142 -33.52 15.09 29.79
C ILE A 142 -33.86 16.41 29.11
N VAL A 143 -33.23 16.68 27.96
CA VAL A 143 -33.50 17.85 27.11
C VAL A 143 -34.14 17.35 25.82
N LEU A 144 -35.41 17.66 25.60
CA LEU A 144 -36.13 17.21 24.41
C LEU A 144 -35.73 18.03 23.18
N ALA A 145 -35.58 17.35 22.05
CA ALA A 145 -35.28 17.95 20.76
C ALA A 145 -36.26 17.46 19.68
N PRO A 146 -36.64 18.32 18.70
CA PRO A 146 -37.58 17.96 17.64
C PRO A 146 -36.98 17.02 16.58
N ASP A 147 -35.65 17.01 16.44
CA ASP A 147 -34.91 16.18 15.50
C ASP A 147 -33.48 15.88 16.02
N PHE A 148 -32.79 14.91 15.41
CA PHE A 148 -31.44 14.51 15.82
C PHE A 148 -30.41 15.62 15.64
N LYS A 149 -30.54 16.44 14.59
CA LYS A 149 -29.63 17.55 14.32
C LYS A 149 -29.67 18.53 15.49
N LYS A 150 -30.88 18.89 15.92
CA LYS A 150 -31.09 19.79 17.04
C LYS A 150 -30.60 19.20 18.36
N ALA A 151 -30.80 17.90 18.58
CA ALA A 151 -30.23 17.21 19.75
C ALA A 151 -28.70 17.32 19.79
N PHE A 152 -28.05 17.10 18.63
CA PHE A 152 -26.59 17.20 18.50
C PHE A 152 -26.11 18.65 18.65
N GLU A 153 -26.83 19.63 18.10
CA GLU A 153 -26.54 21.06 18.30
C GLU A 153 -26.60 21.47 19.77
N ILE A 154 -27.60 21.01 20.53
CA ILE A 154 -27.75 21.28 21.96
C ILE A 154 -26.53 20.75 22.74
N ALA A 155 -26.10 19.52 22.45
CA ALA A 155 -24.91 18.94 23.08
C ALA A 155 -23.63 19.67 22.66
N ALA A 156 -23.47 19.99 21.37
CA ALA A 156 -22.29 20.68 20.85
C ALA A 156 -22.11 22.08 21.46
N ARG A 157 -23.21 22.80 21.72
CA ARG A 157 -23.23 24.12 22.38
C ARG A 157 -23.00 24.07 23.89
N GLY A 158 -22.97 22.87 24.49
CA GLY A 158 -22.85 22.71 25.94
C GLY A 158 -24.15 22.98 26.71
N GLU A 159 -25.28 23.12 26.00
CA GLU A 159 -26.63 23.17 26.61
C GLU A 159 -27.04 21.80 27.17
N ALA A 160 -26.47 20.72 26.62
CA ALA A 160 -26.46 19.38 27.21
C ALA A 160 -25.02 18.82 27.26
N ASP A 161 -24.78 17.82 28.11
CA ASP A 161 -23.50 17.13 28.24
C ASP A 161 -23.32 16.02 27.19
N ALA A 162 -24.45 15.48 26.70
CA ALA A 162 -24.50 14.46 25.65
C ALA A 162 -25.78 14.57 24.83
N ALA A 163 -25.82 13.88 23.68
CA ALA A 163 -27.02 13.65 22.88
C ALA A 163 -27.22 12.15 22.62
N ILE A 164 -28.46 11.72 22.41
CA ILE A 164 -28.80 10.35 22.02
C ILE A 164 -29.20 10.33 20.56
N ALA A 165 -28.61 9.40 19.81
CA ALA A 165 -29.06 9.06 18.47
C ALA A 165 -28.88 7.58 18.20
N ASN A 166 -29.49 7.12 17.11
CA ASN A 166 -29.19 5.80 16.58
C ASN A 166 -27.77 5.74 16.03
N HIS A 167 -27.17 4.55 16.05
CA HIS A 167 -25.76 4.38 15.67
C HIS A 167 -25.44 4.79 14.23
N TYR A 168 -26.40 4.70 13.29
CA TYR A 168 -26.18 5.14 11.90
C TYR A 168 -26.08 6.66 11.81
N TYR A 169 -27.00 7.39 12.44
CA TYR A 169 -26.98 8.86 12.45
C TYR A 169 -25.70 9.38 13.12
N GLY A 170 -25.36 8.83 14.29
CA GLY A 170 -24.18 9.29 15.00
C GLY A 170 -22.87 8.92 14.30
N ALA A 171 -22.77 7.76 13.64
CA ALA A 171 -21.59 7.45 12.83
C ALA A 171 -21.37 8.47 11.69
N MET A 172 -22.46 8.97 11.10
CA MET A 172 -22.38 9.95 10.01
C MET A 172 -22.11 11.39 10.52
N HIS A 173 -22.66 11.78 11.67
CA HIS A 173 -22.70 13.19 12.08
C HIS A 173 -21.92 13.54 13.35
N ALA A 174 -21.63 12.60 14.26
CA ALA A 174 -21.08 12.95 15.58
C ALA A 174 -19.77 13.75 15.50
N LYS A 175 -18.87 13.37 14.58
CA LYS A 175 -17.59 14.07 14.35
C LYS A 175 -17.79 15.51 13.88
N GLU A 176 -18.79 15.79 13.04
CA GLU A 176 -19.12 17.13 12.53
C GLU A 176 -19.53 18.07 13.67
N PHE A 177 -20.27 17.55 14.65
CA PHE A 177 -20.72 18.30 15.83
C PHE A 177 -19.70 18.32 16.98
N GLY A 178 -18.51 17.72 16.81
CA GLY A 178 -17.50 17.62 17.86
C GLY A 178 -17.92 16.73 19.05
N LEU A 179 -18.83 15.78 18.80
CA LEU A 179 -19.26 14.78 19.78
C LEU A 179 -18.44 13.49 19.62
N GLU A 180 -18.22 12.82 20.73
CA GLU A 180 -17.43 11.59 20.83
C GLU A 180 -18.34 10.40 21.16
N ASP A 181 -17.97 9.25 20.62
CA ASP A 181 -18.58 7.97 20.93
C ASP A 181 -18.38 7.61 22.41
N THR A 182 -19.46 7.27 23.12
CA THR A 182 -19.37 6.68 24.47
C THR A 182 -19.57 5.16 24.42
N ALA A 183 -19.32 4.46 25.53
CA ALA A 183 -19.66 3.03 25.63
C ALA A 183 -21.14 2.78 25.99
N VAL A 184 -21.95 3.84 26.12
CA VAL A 184 -23.37 3.71 26.46
C VAL A 184 -24.18 3.43 25.20
N LEU A 185 -24.40 2.14 24.96
CA LEU A 185 -25.28 1.61 23.93
C LEU A 185 -26.48 0.92 24.57
N PHE A 186 -27.65 1.05 23.94
CA PHE A 186 -28.88 0.44 24.45
C PHE A 186 -29.91 0.24 23.33
N ASN A 187 -30.99 -0.47 23.67
CA ASN A 187 -32.16 -0.64 22.81
C ASN A 187 -31.87 -1.15 21.38
N PRO A 188 -31.25 -2.34 21.19
CA PRO A 188 -31.19 -2.97 19.88
C PRO A 188 -32.61 -3.28 19.39
N SER A 189 -32.98 -2.69 18.25
CA SER A 189 -34.33 -2.69 17.69
C SER A 189 -34.32 -3.03 16.21
N ALA A 190 -35.33 -3.77 15.79
CA ALA A 190 -35.64 -4.01 14.38
C ALA A 190 -36.55 -2.88 13.86
N LEU A 191 -36.25 -2.38 12.65
CA LEU A 191 -36.92 -1.23 12.05
C LEU A 191 -37.71 -1.64 10.81
N PHE A 192 -38.91 -1.08 10.68
CA PHE A 192 -39.93 -1.48 9.72
C PHE A 192 -40.60 -0.26 9.07
N PHE A 193 -41.36 -0.50 8.00
CA PHE A 193 -42.45 0.36 7.61
C PHE A 193 -43.68 0.07 8.50
N ALA A 194 -44.26 1.12 9.06
CA ALA A 194 -45.52 1.04 9.80
C ALA A 194 -46.66 1.61 8.96
N ALA A 195 -47.83 1.00 9.05
CA ALA A 195 -49.06 1.48 8.43
C ALA A 195 -50.14 1.78 9.50
N PRO A 196 -51.20 2.53 9.16
CA PRO A 196 -52.37 2.62 10.03
C PRO A 196 -52.92 1.23 10.33
N LYS A 197 -53.45 1.05 11.54
CA LYS A 197 -53.89 -0.28 11.98
C LYS A 197 -55.17 -0.70 11.25
N GLY A 198 -55.17 -1.93 10.74
CA GLY A 198 -56.32 -2.51 10.02
C GLY A 198 -56.45 -2.04 8.56
N THR A 199 -55.43 -1.35 8.03
CA THR A 199 -55.34 -1.00 6.60
C THR A 199 -54.00 -1.46 6.02
N ASN A 200 -53.87 -1.39 4.70
CA ASN A 200 -52.61 -1.60 3.97
C ASN A 200 -51.94 -2.97 4.20
N GLU A 201 -52.71 -4.01 4.55
CA GLU A 201 -52.18 -5.36 4.78
C GLU A 201 -51.54 -5.97 3.52
N GLU A 202 -52.17 -5.76 2.35
CA GLU A 202 -51.62 -6.19 1.06
C GLU A 202 -50.30 -5.47 0.76
N LEU A 203 -50.24 -4.17 1.01
CA LEU A 203 -49.04 -3.35 0.83
C LEU A 203 -47.90 -3.79 1.76
N LEU A 204 -48.18 -4.06 3.03
CA LEU A 204 -47.19 -4.60 3.98
C LEU A 204 -46.71 -6.00 3.57
N SER A 205 -47.61 -6.83 3.05
CA SER A 205 -47.29 -8.18 2.57
C SER A 205 -46.41 -8.16 1.32
N ALA A 206 -46.66 -7.24 0.39
CA ALA A 206 -45.82 -7.00 -0.78
C ALA A 206 -44.40 -6.57 -0.36
N ILE A 207 -44.29 -5.63 0.59
CA ILE A 207 -42.99 -5.22 1.15
C ILE A 207 -42.23 -6.43 1.74
N ASP A 208 -42.91 -7.30 2.50
CA ASP A 208 -42.30 -8.51 3.06
C ASP A 208 -41.80 -9.50 1.99
N ALA A 209 -42.57 -9.70 0.92
CA ALA A 209 -42.20 -10.58 -0.19
C ALA A 209 -40.93 -10.07 -0.90
N HIS A 210 -40.88 -8.78 -1.18
CA HIS A 210 -39.72 -8.13 -1.79
C HIS A 210 -38.50 -8.14 -0.86
N LEU A 211 -38.64 -7.74 0.41
CA LEU A 211 -37.54 -7.76 1.38
C LEU A 211 -36.97 -9.17 1.57
N SER A 212 -37.82 -10.19 1.65
CA SER A 212 -37.38 -11.59 1.76
C SER A 212 -36.52 -12.03 0.58
N ARG A 213 -36.88 -11.61 -0.64
CA ARG A 213 -36.13 -11.90 -1.87
C ARG A 213 -34.81 -11.12 -1.89
N LEU A 214 -34.87 -9.80 -1.64
CA LEU A 214 -33.71 -8.92 -1.67
C LEU A 214 -32.63 -9.33 -0.66
N LYS A 215 -33.01 -9.71 0.56
CA LYS A 215 -32.04 -10.08 1.60
C LYS A 215 -31.34 -11.41 1.35
N LYS A 216 -31.89 -12.28 0.49
CA LYS A 216 -31.26 -13.55 0.05
C LYS A 216 -30.22 -13.35 -1.05
N ASP A 217 -30.31 -12.27 -1.81
CA ASP A 217 -29.38 -11.97 -2.90
C ASP A 217 -28.39 -10.86 -2.50
N SER A 218 -27.11 -11.22 -2.35
CA SER A 218 -26.03 -10.28 -1.99
C SER A 218 -25.79 -9.15 -3.00
N GLN A 219 -26.26 -9.30 -4.25
CA GLN A 219 -26.12 -8.29 -5.31
C GLN A 219 -27.38 -7.41 -5.44
N SER A 220 -28.38 -7.63 -4.60
CA SER A 220 -29.65 -6.92 -4.66
C SER A 220 -29.53 -5.43 -4.35
N ILE A 221 -30.59 -4.66 -4.63
CA ILE A 221 -30.64 -3.24 -4.27
C ILE A 221 -30.47 -3.02 -2.77
N TYR A 222 -30.92 -3.96 -1.92
CA TYR A 222 -30.78 -3.85 -0.46
C TYR A 222 -29.30 -3.74 -0.04
N TYR A 223 -28.43 -4.64 -0.49
CA TYR A 223 -27.02 -4.62 -0.12
C TYR A 223 -26.26 -3.47 -0.79
N ARG A 224 -26.64 -3.08 -2.02
CA ARG A 224 -26.08 -1.89 -2.67
C ARG A 224 -26.43 -0.60 -1.93
N SER A 225 -27.69 -0.47 -1.50
CA SER A 225 -28.17 0.66 -0.68
C SER A 225 -27.44 0.68 0.66
N MET A 226 -27.36 -0.44 1.36
CA MET A 226 -26.58 -0.58 2.59
C MET A 226 -25.12 -0.13 2.39
N LYS A 227 -24.45 -0.64 1.34
CA LYS A 227 -23.06 -0.28 1.04
C LYS A 227 -22.89 1.22 0.81
N ARG A 228 -23.80 1.82 0.03
CA ARG A 228 -23.79 3.24 -0.32
C ARG A 228 -23.95 4.14 0.91
N TRP A 229 -24.83 3.75 1.83
CA TRP A 229 -25.30 4.64 2.89
C TRP A 229 -24.57 4.49 4.23
N THR A 230 -23.96 3.33 4.51
CA THR A 230 -23.38 3.10 5.84
C THR A 230 -21.88 2.87 5.85
N PHE A 231 -21.26 2.60 4.70
CA PHE A 231 -19.81 2.45 4.66
C PHE A 231 -19.20 3.85 4.56
N GLU A 232 -18.53 4.29 5.64
CA GLU A 232 -17.41 5.22 5.46
C GLU A 232 -16.46 4.51 4.48
N GLU A 233 -16.23 5.08 3.29
CA GLU A 233 -15.09 4.65 2.48
C GLU A 233 -13.86 4.78 3.40
N VAL A 234 -13.37 3.66 3.93
CA VAL A 234 -12.06 3.62 4.56
C VAL A 234 -11.09 3.86 3.41
N LYS A 235 -10.87 5.14 3.08
CA LYS A 235 -9.80 5.57 2.21
C LYS A 235 -8.55 5.19 2.98
N VAL A 236 -8.01 4.02 2.67
CA VAL A 236 -6.72 3.57 3.20
C VAL A 236 -5.70 4.57 2.69
N GLN A 237 -5.47 5.64 3.45
CA GLN A 237 -4.43 6.60 3.19
C GLN A 237 -3.14 5.89 3.58
N LEU A 238 -2.40 5.39 2.59
CA LEU A 238 -1.09 4.79 2.83
C LEU A 238 -0.23 5.83 3.57
N PRO A 239 0.33 5.48 4.75
CA PRO A 239 1.18 6.38 5.51
C PRO A 239 2.29 6.97 4.62
N VAL A 240 2.57 8.26 4.80
CA VAL A 240 3.58 8.98 3.99
C VAL A 240 4.94 8.27 4.04
N TRP A 241 5.30 7.63 5.16
CA TRP A 241 6.55 6.88 5.29
C TRP A 241 6.66 5.70 4.32
N LEU A 242 5.55 5.03 3.98
CA LEU A 242 5.55 3.94 2.99
C LEU A 242 5.81 4.46 1.58
N GLN A 243 5.28 5.63 1.24
CA GLN A 243 5.53 6.28 -0.04
C GLN A 243 6.99 6.71 -0.16
N ILE A 244 7.54 7.31 0.91
CA ILE A 244 8.97 7.68 0.99
C ILE A 244 9.85 6.44 0.89
N LEU A 245 9.53 5.36 1.62
CA LEU A 245 10.27 4.10 1.55
C LEU A 245 10.29 3.55 0.13
N GLY A 246 9.14 3.52 -0.55
CA GLY A 246 9.03 3.11 -1.94
C GLY A 246 9.90 3.95 -2.88
N LEU A 247 9.91 5.28 -2.69
CA LEU A 247 10.75 6.19 -3.47
C LEU A 247 12.25 5.97 -3.22
N VAL A 248 12.66 5.82 -1.96
CA VAL A 248 14.06 5.53 -1.59
C VAL A 248 14.53 4.21 -2.18
N LEU A 249 13.72 3.15 -2.08
CA LEU A 249 14.03 1.85 -2.69
C LEU A 249 14.13 1.95 -4.21
N GLY A 250 13.24 2.70 -4.86
CA GLY A 250 13.28 2.95 -6.30
C GLY A 250 14.55 3.68 -6.75
N VAL A 251 14.94 4.74 -6.03
CA VAL A 251 16.18 5.48 -6.30
C VAL A 251 17.41 4.61 -6.05
N ALA A 252 17.44 3.84 -4.97
CA ALA A 252 18.54 2.91 -4.66
C ALA A 252 18.69 1.83 -5.76
N LEU A 253 17.57 1.29 -6.25
CA LEU A 253 17.57 0.33 -7.35
C LEU A 253 18.11 0.96 -8.64
N LEU A 254 17.65 2.17 -9.01
CA LEU A 254 18.14 2.90 -10.18
C LEU A 254 19.64 3.20 -10.07
N MET A 255 20.11 3.67 -8.92
CA MET A 255 21.53 3.91 -8.65
C MET A 255 22.36 2.63 -8.78
N SER A 256 21.85 1.50 -8.27
CA SER A 256 22.50 0.20 -8.39
C SER A 256 22.59 -0.29 -9.84
N LEU A 257 21.52 -0.09 -10.63
CA LEU A 257 21.49 -0.44 -12.06
C LEU A 257 22.44 0.43 -12.88
N ILE A 258 22.46 1.75 -12.66
CA ILE A 258 23.39 2.68 -13.31
C ILE A 258 24.83 2.35 -12.93
N GLY A 259 25.10 2.12 -11.65
CA GLY A 259 26.41 1.73 -11.14
C GLY A 259 26.90 0.43 -11.78
N SER A 260 26.04 -0.59 -11.86
CA SER A 260 26.37 -1.86 -12.53
C SER A 260 26.67 -1.67 -14.01
N PHE A 261 25.92 -0.82 -14.70
CA PHE A 261 26.14 -0.53 -16.11
C PHE A 261 27.49 0.16 -16.35
N VAL A 262 27.80 1.20 -15.56
CA VAL A 262 29.08 1.93 -15.64
C VAL A 262 30.25 1.02 -15.31
N LEU A 263 30.14 0.21 -14.25
CA LEU A 263 31.19 -0.73 -13.84
C LEU A 263 31.48 -1.76 -14.93
N LYS A 264 30.43 -2.36 -15.51
CA LYS A 264 30.58 -3.33 -16.61
C LYS A 264 31.27 -2.69 -17.82
N HIS A 265 30.98 -1.43 -18.12
CA HIS A 265 31.62 -0.71 -19.22
C HIS A 265 33.12 -0.47 -18.94
N GLN A 266 33.47 -0.05 -17.73
CA GLN A 266 34.87 0.17 -17.32
C GLN A 266 35.69 -1.13 -17.31
N ILE A 267 35.11 -2.22 -16.82
CA ILE A 267 35.76 -3.54 -16.82
C ILE A 267 36.06 -3.99 -18.25
N ASN A 268 35.10 -3.82 -19.17
CA ASN A 268 35.30 -4.18 -20.58
C ASN A 268 36.39 -3.33 -21.25
N ALA A 269 36.45 -2.03 -20.95
CA ALA A 269 37.49 -1.15 -21.46
C ALA A 269 38.89 -1.54 -20.94
N ARG A 270 39.04 -1.72 -19.62
CA ARG A 270 40.32 -2.15 -19.01
C ARG A 270 40.75 -3.53 -19.46
N THR A 271 39.82 -4.48 -19.60
CA THR A 271 40.12 -5.82 -20.11
C THR A 271 40.69 -5.75 -21.53
N ARG A 272 40.15 -4.90 -22.40
CA ARG A 272 40.68 -4.70 -23.76
C ARG A 272 42.07 -4.07 -23.75
N GLU A 273 42.30 -3.07 -22.92
CA GLU A 273 43.60 -2.42 -22.78
C GLU A 273 44.67 -3.40 -22.27
N LEU A 274 44.36 -4.17 -21.22
CA LEU A 274 45.24 -5.22 -20.69
C LEU A 274 45.56 -6.28 -21.75
N GLN A 275 44.58 -6.71 -22.54
CA GLN A 275 44.80 -7.65 -23.64
C GLN A 275 45.74 -7.07 -24.71
N GLN A 276 45.61 -5.78 -25.05
CA GLN A 276 46.50 -5.11 -26.00
C GLN A 276 47.92 -4.98 -25.45
N ILE A 277 48.07 -4.61 -24.18
CA ILE A 277 49.37 -4.51 -23.52
C ILE A 277 50.05 -5.87 -23.46
N ASN A 278 49.33 -6.93 -23.05
CA ASN A 278 49.87 -8.29 -23.03
C ASN A 278 50.34 -8.74 -24.42
N ARG A 279 49.54 -8.52 -25.47
CA ARG A 279 49.95 -8.85 -26.85
C ARG A 279 51.21 -8.11 -27.29
N LYS A 280 51.31 -6.81 -27.00
CA LYS A 280 52.52 -6.02 -27.31
C LYS A 280 53.73 -6.51 -26.52
N MET A 281 53.52 -6.91 -25.27
CA MET A 281 54.58 -7.44 -24.41
C MET A 281 55.06 -8.81 -24.92
N GLU A 282 54.14 -9.70 -25.29
CA GLU A 282 54.46 -10.98 -25.95
C GLU A 282 55.25 -10.76 -27.23
N GLN A 283 54.83 -9.83 -28.10
CA GLN A 283 55.58 -9.48 -29.32
C GLN A 283 56.99 -8.99 -29.01
N ARG A 284 57.16 -8.08 -28.05
CA ARG A 284 58.48 -7.59 -27.64
C ARG A 284 59.36 -8.70 -27.06
N ILE A 285 58.78 -9.64 -26.32
CA ILE A 285 59.51 -10.81 -25.81
C ILE A 285 60.02 -11.63 -27.00
N VAL A 286 59.15 -11.94 -27.97
CA VAL A 286 59.53 -12.68 -29.17
C VAL A 286 60.64 -11.95 -29.94
N GLU A 287 60.48 -10.66 -30.22
CA GLU A 287 61.49 -9.83 -30.90
C GLU A 287 62.83 -9.84 -30.17
N ARG A 288 62.84 -9.57 -28.85
CA ARG A 288 64.07 -9.55 -28.04
C ARG A 288 64.73 -10.92 -27.94
N THR A 289 63.95 -11.99 -27.82
CA THR A 289 64.51 -13.35 -27.80
C THR A 289 65.16 -13.71 -29.14
N ALA A 290 64.57 -13.29 -30.27
CA ALA A 290 65.16 -13.48 -31.59
C ALA A 290 66.45 -12.65 -31.78
N GLU A 291 66.44 -11.38 -31.37
CA GLU A 291 67.63 -10.51 -31.39
C GLU A 291 68.77 -11.11 -30.54
N LEU A 292 68.46 -11.57 -29.32
CA LEU A 292 69.41 -12.21 -28.42
C LEU A 292 70.00 -13.48 -29.03
N ALA A 293 69.15 -14.35 -29.61
CA ALA A 293 69.61 -15.56 -30.27
C ALA A 293 70.58 -15.26 -31.42
N ALA A 294 70.25 -14.28 -32.28
CA ALA A 294 71.12 -13.86 -33.37
C ALA A 294 72.45 -13.24 -32.90
N ALA A 295 72.42 -12.42 -31.84
CA ALA A 295 73.62 -11.85 -31.24
C ALA A 295 74.52 -12.93 -30.63
N MET A 296 73.91 -13.92 -29.97
CA MET A 296 74.61 -15.06 -29.37
C MET A 296 75.24 -15.96 -30.43
N GLU A 297 74.56 -16.22 -31.54
CA GLU A 297 75.11 -16.95 -32.69
C GLU A 297 76.34 -16.23 -33.28
N LYS A 298 76.24 -14.91 -33.50
CA LYS A 298 77.38 -14.09 -33.97
C LYS A 298 78.56 -14.14 -33.01
N ALA A 299 78.31 -14.00 -31.70
CA ALA A 299 79.36 -14.06 -30.69
C ALA A 299 80.05 -15.43 -30.67
N GLN A 300 79.27 -16.51 -30.77
CA GLN A 300 79.81 -17.87 -30.81
C GLN A 300 80.60 -18.14 -32.09
N ALA A 301 80.15 -17.64 -33.24
CA ALA A 301 80.88 -17.72 -34.50
C ALA A 301 82.23 -16.96 -34.42
N ALA A 302 82.23 -15.76 -33.85
CA ALA A 302 83.44 -14.98 -33.65
C ALA A 302 84.44 -15.68 -32.69
N ASP A 303 83.95 -16.28 -31.61
CA ASP A 303 84.78 -17.01 -30.65
C ASP A 303 85.41 -18.27 -31.28
N ARG A 304 84.64 -19.01 -32.10
CA ARG A 304 85.14 -20.14 -32.88
C ARG A 304 86.21 -19.71 -33.90
N LEU A 305 85.98 -18.63 -34.64
CA LEU A 305 86.95 -18.09 -35.60
C LEU A 305 88.24 -17.64 -34.90
N LYS A 306 88.12 -16.96 -33.75
CA LYS A 306 89.26 -16.57 -32.92
C LYS A 306 90.05 -17.79 -32.44
N SER A 307 89.37 -18.82 -31.96
CA SER A 307 90.01 -20.05 -31.48
C SER A 307 90.72 -20.80 -32.61
N ALA A 308 90.07 -20.93 -33.78
CA ALA A 308 90.67 -21.56 -34.96
C ALA A 308 91.90 -20.77 -35.44
N PHE A 309 91.80 -19.45 -35.52
CA PHE A 309 92.92 -18.58 -35.89
C PHE A 309 94.11 -18.73 -34.94
N LEU A 310 93.88 -18.71 -33.63
CA LEU A 310 94.93 -18.87 -32.63
C LEU A 310 95.59 -20.26 -32.73
N ALA A 311 94.81 -21.32 -32.96
CA ALA A 311 95.34 -22.67 -33.14
C ALA A 311 96.21 -22.79 -34.41
N THR A 312 95.74 -22.26 -35.55
CA THR A 312 96.50 -22.24 -36.80
C THR A 312 97.77 -21.41 -36.66
N MET A 313 97.69 -20.18 -36.12
CA MET A 313 98.86 -19.33 -35.91
C MET A 313 99.88 -19.96 -34.97
N SER A 314 99.43 -20.64 -33.91
CA SER A 314 100.32 -21.37 -33.01
C SER A 314 101.07 -22.49 -33.73
N HIS A 315 100.40 -23.21 -34.64
CA HIS A 315 101.01 -24.28 -35.42
C HIS A 315 102.00 -23.75 -36.48
N GLU A 316 101.62 -22.69 -37.19
CA GLU A 316 102.45 -22.04 -38.22
C GLU A 316 103.67 -21.33 -37.64
N LEU A 317 103.60 -20.83 -36.40
CA LEU A 317 104.75 -20.23 -35.72
C LEU A 317 105.68 -21.29 -35.11
N ARG A 318 105.15 -22.42 -34.63
CA ARG A 318 105.95 -23.49 -34.01
C ARG A 318 106.90 -24.15 -35.00
N THR A 319 106.47 -24.37 -36.24
CA THR A 319 107.29 -25.03 -37.27
C THR A 319 108.59 -24.26 -37.57
N PRO A 320 108.57 -22.98 -38.00
CA PRO A 320 109.79 -22.21 -38.24
C PRO A 320 110.57 -21.96 -36.95
N LEU A 321 109.91 -21.78 -35.80
CA LEU A 321 110.60 -21.61 -34.51
C LEU A 321 111.39 -22.87 -34.13
N ASN A 322 110.80 -24.05 -34.29
CA ASN A 322 111.50 -25.32 -34.08
C ASN A 322 112.66 -25.49 -35.05
N SER A 323 112.51 -25.08 -36.32
CA SER A 323 113.61 -25.06 -37.28
C SER A 323 114.73 -24.11 -36.85
N ILE A 324 114.39 -22.88 -36.43
CA ILE A 324 115.37 -21.90 -35.92
C ILE A 324 116.11 -22.46 -34.70
N ILE A 325 115.38 -23.00 -33.71
CA ILE A 325 115.97 -23.63 -32.52
C ILE A 325 116.86 -24.81 -32.91
N GLY A 326 116.43 -25.65 -33.85
CA GLY A 326 117.17 -26.81 -34.35
C GLY A 326 118.47 -26.42 -35.03
N PHE A 327 118.41 -25.51 -36.02
CA PHE A 327 119.59 -25.00 -36.71
C PHE A 327 120.54 -24.27 -35.76
N THR A 328 120.01 -23.46 -34.85
CA THR A 328 120.80 -22.81 -33.78
C THR A 328 121.53 -23.84 -32.93
N GLY A 329 120.88 -24.95 -32.56
CA GLY A 329 121.49 -26.05 -31.82
C GLY A 329 122.62 -26.75 -32.58
N ILE A 330 122.44 -27.03 -33.87
CA ILE A 330 123.46 -27.63 -34.74
C ILE A 330 124.69 -26.71 -34.85
N ILE A 331 124.45 -25.40 -35.02
CA ILE A 331 125.52 -24.40 -35.10
C ILE A 331 126.28 -24.33 -33.76
N LEU A 332 125.58 -24.32 -32.61
CA LEU A 332 126.20 -24.33 -31.28
C LEU A 332 127.04 -25.59 -30.98
N GLN A 333 126.73 -26.73 -31.60
CA GLN A 333 127.52 -27.96 -31.48
C GLN A 333 128.83 -27.95 -32.28
N GLY A 334 129.09 -26.89 -33.07
CA GLY A 334 130.32 -26.75 -33.88
C GLY A 334 130.34 -27.64 -35.12
N ILE A 335 129.22 -28.28 -35.47
CA ILE A 335 129.11 -29.21 -36.61
C ILE A 335 129.37 -28.49 -37.95
N VAL A 336 129.02 -27.20 -38.02
CA VAL A 336 129.11 -26.40 -39.26
C VAL A 336 130.36 -25.50 -39.29
N GLY A 337 131.19 -25.53 -38.25
CA GLY A 337 132.41 -24.72 -38.11
C GLY A 337 132.63 -24.15 -36.69
N PRO A 338 133.82 -23.64 -36.37
CA PRO A 338 134.11 -23.04 -35.07
C PRO A 338 133.37 -21.70 -34.90
N LEU A 339 132.75 -21.50 -33.74
CA LEU A 339 132.12 -20.24 -33.35
C LEU A 339 133.05 -19.43 -32.45
N ASN A 340 133.01 -18.11 -32.57
CA ASN A 340 133.59 -17.22 -31.58
C ASN A 340 132.65 -17.04 -30.36
N ASP A 341 133.18 -16.47 -29.28
CA ASP A 341 132.44 -16.37 -28.01
C ASP A 341 131.15 -15.53 -28.11
N GLU A 342 131.15 -14.47 -28.92
CA GLU A 342 129.98 -13.60 -29.09
C GLU A 342 128.87 -14.29 -29.90
N GLN A 343 129.23 -15.02 -30.97
CA GLN A 343 128.30 -15.83 -31.76
C GLN A 343 127.65 -16.92 -30.89
N LYS A 344 128.43 -17.56 -30.03
CA LYS A 344 127.93 -18.58 -29.10
C LYS A 344 126.96 -18.00 -28.08
N LYS A 345 127.23 -16.79 -27.58
CA LYS A 345 126.34 -16.08 -26.65
C LYS A 345 124.99 -15.72 -27.30
N GLN A 346 125.00 -15.17 -28.51
CA GLN A 346 123.77 -14.78 -29.22
C GLN A 346 122.88 -15.98 -29.56
N LEU A 347 123.47 -17.08 -30.04
CA LEU A 347 122.70 -18.30 -30.35
C LEU A 347 122.11 -18.95 -29.10
N ASN A 348 122.75 -18.85 -27.94
CA ASN A 348 122.16 -19.31 -26.68
C ASN A 348 120.91 -18.51 -26.29
N MET A 349 120.84 -17.20 -26.57
CA MET A 349 119.64 -16.39 -26.30
C MET A 349 118.43 -16.83 -27.14
N VAL A 350 118.66 -17.42 -28.32
CA VAL A 350 117.57 -17.89 -29.21
C VAL A 350 116.94 -19.20 -28.71
N ARG A 351 117.65 -20.01 -27.90
CA ARG A 351 117.11 -21.26 -27.34
C ARG A 351 116.24 -21.07 -26.09
N GLY A 352 116.16 -19.86 -25.55
CA GLY A 352 115.40 -19.53 -24.33
C GLY A 352 116.12 -18.47 -23.52
#